data_AF-A0A7S3B8B3-F1
#
_entry.id   AF-A0A7S3B8B3-F1
#
_cell.length_a   1.000
_cell.length_b   1.000
_cell.length_c   1.000
_cell.angle_alpha   90.00
_cell.angle_beta   90.00
_cell.angle_gamma   90.00
#
_symmetry.space_group_name_H-M   'P 1'
#
loop_
_entity.id
_entity.type
_entity.pdbx_description
1 polymer ?
#
loop_
_entity_poly.entity_id
_entity_poly.type
_entity_poly.pdbx_seq_one_letter_code
_entity_poly.pdbx_strand_id
1 'polypeptide(L)'
;RVVGHYPKSNTLLIDCGWTGASAQGKELGYGGFPDHPELRIRAFKQECGEVTSADGSPIDYHRFPIGTVLAIAPYHSCAATQQHRVVHLLEDDRKTISDSWTICKGW
;
A
#
# COMPACT_ATOMS: atom_id res chain seq x y z
N ARG A 1 -6.04 3.23 -0.56
CA ARG A 1 -6.77 4.40 -0.03
C ARG A 1 -6.90 4.27 1.47
N VAL A 2 -6.87 5.38 2.20
CA VAL A 2 -7.19 5.43 3.63
C VAL A 2 -8.69 5.23 3.81
N VAL A 3 -9.08 4.28 4.65
CA VAL A 3 -10.47 3.92 4.94
C VAL A 3 -10.84 4.06 6.42
N GLY A 4 -9.87 4.33 7.29
CA GLY A 4 -10.13 4.55 8.70
C GLY A 4 -8.94 5.11 9.46
N HIS A 5 -9.24 5.76 10.58
CA HIS A 5 -8.26 6.31 11.52
C HIS A 5 -8.47 5.69 12.89
N TYR A 6 -7.38 5.26 13.53
CA TYR A 6 -7.39 4.73 14.88
C TYR A 6 -6.33 5.46 15.74
N PRO A 7 -6.65 6.67 16.26
CA PRO A 7 -5.70 7.49 17.01
C PRO A 7 -5.09 6.80 18.23
N LYS A 8 -5.87 5.96 18.93
CA LYS A 8 -5.41 5.24 20.13
C LYS A 8 -4.25 4.27 19.85
N SER A 9 -4.13 3.75 18.63
CA SER A 9 -3.08 2.79 18.23
C SER A 9 -2.04 3.39 17.27
N ASN A 10 -2.16 4.69 16.97
CA ASN A 10 -1.37 5.38 15.95
C ASN A 10 -1.44 4.69 14.58
N THR A 11 -2.65 4.50 14.05
CA THR A 11 -2.89 3.68 12.86
C THR A 11 -3.80 4.35 11.83
N LEU A 12 -3.35 4.37 10.58
CA LEU A 12 -4.20 4.52 9.40
C LEU A 12 -4.57 3.13 8.90
N LEU A 13 -5.84 2.90 8.61
CA LEU A 13 -6.30 1.69 7.94
C LEU A 13 -6.43 1.98 6.45
N ILE A 14 -5.87 1.11 5.61
CA ILE A 14 -5.96 1.22 4.15
C ILE A 14 -6.68 0.01 3.54
N ASP A 15 -7.33 0.21 2.40
CA ASP A 15 -8.01 -0.83 1.58
C ASP A 15 -7.06 -1.72 0.75
N CYS A 16 -5.82 -1.89 1.23
CA CYS A 16 -4.84 -2.78 0.61
C CYS A 16 -4.26 -3.70 1.67
N GLY A 17 -4.58 -4.99 1.59
CA GLY A 17 -4.00 -6.04 2.40
C GLY A 17 -3.00 -6.91 1.62
N TRP A 18 -2.71 -8.11 2.13
CA TRP A 18 -1.77 -9.00 1.48
C TRP A 18 -2.30 -9.56 0.15
N THR A 19 -3.62 -9.55 -0.09
CA THR A 19 -4.21 -9.86 -1.41
C THR A 19 -4.01 -8.74 -2.43
N GLY A 20 -3.51 -7.56 -2.01
CA GLY A 20 -3.16 -6.45 -2.90
C GLY A 20 -1.65 -6.23 -3.05
N ALA A 21 -0.83 -6.61 -2.06
CA ALA A 21 0.60 -6.30 -2.03
C ALA A 21 1.52 -7.51 -1.76
N SER A 22 0.98 -8.71 -1.55
CA SER A 22 1.67 -9.89 -1.01
C SER A 22 2.04 -9.81 0.48
N ALA A 23 2.21 -10.97 1.11
CA ALA A 23 2.70 -11.09 2.49
C ALA A 23 4.24 -11.21 2.59
N GLN A 24 4.95 -11.20 1.45
CA GLN A 24 6.41 -11.28 1.44
C GLN A 24 7.07 -10.03 2.03
N GLY A 25 8.26 -10.18 2.62
CA GLY A 25 8.99 -9.07 3.24
C GLY A 25 8.44 -8.65 4.61
N LYS A 26 7.66 -9.50 5.28
CA LYS A 26 7.08 -9.22 6.62
C LYS A 26 8.10 -8.67 7.62
N GLU A 27 9.26 -9.31 7.72
CA GLU A 27 10.33 -8.90 8.66
C GLU A 27 10.98 -7.55 8.30
N LEU A 28 10.76 -7.08 7.07
CA LEU A 28 11.25 -5.80 6.55
C LEU A 28 10.11 -4.79 6.34
N GLY A 29 8.91 -5.09 6.85
CA GLY A 29 7.77 -4.16 6.80
C GLY A 29 6.98 -4.16 5.50
N TYR A 30 7.03 -5.24 4.70
CA TYR A 30 6.24 -5.46 3.47
C TYR A 30 6.48 -4.49 2.29
N GLY A 31 7.27 -3.44 2.48
CA GLY A 31 7.51 -2.39 1.49
C GLY A 31 7.50 -1.00 2.13
N GLY A 32 7.22 0.03 1.34
CA GLY A 32 7.20 1.41 1.81
C GLY A 32 6.34 2.33 0.97
N PHE A 33 6.28 3.60 1.37
CA PHE A 33 5.52 4.65 0.70
C PHE A 33 6.50 5.67 0.09
N PRO A 34 6.77 5.63 -1.23
CA PRO A 34 7.77 6.52 -1.85
C PRO A 34 7.50 8.01 -1.63
N ASP A 35 6.22 8.41 -1.67
CA ASP A 35 5.81 9.81 -1.49
C ASP A 35 5.61 10.19 -0.01
N HIS A 36 5.66 9.20 0.90
CA HIS A 36 5.43 9.37 2.34
C HIS A 36 6.42 8.52 3.17
N PRO A 37 7.74 8.79 3.12
CA PRO A 37 8.75 8.00 3.82
C PRO A 37 8.59 8.00 5.34
N GLU A 38 7.82 8.94 5.90
CA GLU A 38 7.44 8.96 7.31
C GLU A 38 6.43 7.87 7.70
N LEU A 39 5.84 7.17 6.73
CA LEU A 39 4.90 6.08 6.94
C LEU A 39 5.55 4.72 6.70
N ARG A 40 5.09 3.70 7.41
CA ARG A 40 5.43 2.30 7.17
C ARG A 40 4.22 1.39 7.37
N ILE A 41 4.23 0.25 6.70
CA ILE A 41 3.23 -0.79 6.92
C ILE A 41 3.58 -1.51 8.23
N ARG A 42 2.63 -1.53 9.17
CA ARG A 42 2.72 -2.29 10.42
C ARG A 42 2.33 -3.74 10.21
N ALA A 43 1.22 -3.96 9.50
CA ALA A 43 0.69 -5.29 9.26
C ALA A 43 -0.24 -5.29 8.04
N PHE A 44 -0.26 -6.41 7.32
CA PHE A 44 -1.31 -6.70 6.35
C PHE A 44 -2.26 -7.78 6.89
N LYS A 45 -3.56 -7.47 6.87
CA LYS A 45 -4.68 -8.43 6.89
C LYS A 45 -5.00 -8.80 5.44
N GLN A 46 -6.04 -9.61 5.22
CA GLN A 46 -6.41 -10.06 3.87
C GLN A 46 -6.62 -8.89 2.91
N GLU A 47 -7.63 -8.05 3.19
CA GLU A 47 -7.99 -6.91 2.32
C GLU A 47 -7.59 -5.55 2.89
N CYS A 48 -7.08 -5.52 4.12
CA CYS A 48 -6.74 -4.27 4.81
C CYS A 48 -5.29 -4.23 5.27
N GLY A 49 -4.71 -3.04 5.26
CA GLY A 49 -3.38 -2.77 5.77
C GLY A 49 -3.42 -1.78 6.93
N GLU A 50 -2.60 -2.03 7.93
CA GLU A 50 -2.37 -1.11 9.05
C GLU A 50 -1.08 -0.34 8.77
N VAL A 51 -1.18 0.97 8.69
CA VAL A 51 -0.07 1.88 8.42
C VAL A 51 0.19 2.72 9.66
N THR A 52 1.45 2.94 9.99
CA THR A 52 1.88 3.71 11.16
C THR A 52 3.09 4.57 10.80
N SER A 53 3.48 5.49 11.67
CA SER A 53 4.71 6.27 11.53
C SER A 53 5.96 5.36 11.54
N ALA A 54 6.92 5.64 10.66
CA ALA A 54 8.18 4.90 10.60
C ALA A 54 9.00 5.03 11.90
N ASP A 55 9.02 6.22 12.49
CA ASP A 55 9.79 6.58 13.70
C ASP A 55 9.02 6.41 15.02
N GLY A 56 7.72 6.07 14.95
CA GLY A 56 6.85 5.94 16.12
C GLY A 56 6.15 7.22 16.56
N SER A 57 6.38 8.35 15.87
CA SER A 57 5.72 9.62 16.15
C SER A 57 4.20 9.57 15.89
N PRO A 58 3.37 10.38 16.56
CA PRO A 58 1.95 10.47 16.26
C PRO A 58 1.70 10.88 14.81
N ILE A 59 0.85 10.14 14.10
CA ILE A 59 0.42 10.49 12.75
C ILE A 59 -0.44 11.74 12.80
N ASP A 60 -0.15 12.69 11.92
CA ASP A 60 -1.06 13.80 11.64
C ASP A 60 -2.17 13.32 10.68
N TYR A 61 -3.31 12.95 11.26
CA TYR A 61 -4.47 12.44 10.54
C TYR A 61 -5.09 13.46 9.57
N HIS A 62 -4.85 14.77 9.76
CA HIS A 62 -5.36 15.80 8.84
C HIS A 62 -4.65 15.77 7.49
N ARG A 63 -3.41 15.27 7.43
CA ARG A 63 -2.68 15.05 6.16
C ARG A 63 -3.20 13.85 5.38
N PHE A 64 -3.90 12.92 6.05
CA PHE A 64 -4.34 11.66 5.48
C PHE A 64 -5.85 11.44 5.69
N PRO A 65 -6.73 12.34 5.23
CA PRO A 65 -8.17 12.16 5.39
C PRO A 65 -8.65 10.84 4.76
N ILE A 66 -9.80 10.34 5.22
CA ILE A 66 -10.45 9.18 4.60
C ILE A 66 -10.67 9.46 3.12
N GLY A 67 -10.27 8.51 2.27
CA GLY A 67 -10.26 8.64 0.81
C GLY A 67 -8.87 8.91 0.21
N THR A 68 -7.89 9.37 0.98
CA THR A 68 -6.52 9.61 0.48
C THR A 68 -5.94 8.36 -0.18
N VAL A 69 -5.48 8.50 -1.43
CA VAL A 69 -4.77 7.44 -2.16
C VAL A 69 -3.30 7.50 -1.76
N LEU A 70 -2.74 6.34 -1.40
CA LEU A 70 -1.32 6.19 -1.06
C LEU A 70 -0.69 5.19 -2.03
N ALA A 71 0.49 5.52 -2.55
CA ALA A 71 1.27 4.61 -3.38
C ALA A 71 2.18 3.74 -2.51
N ILE A 72 2.13 2.42 -2.72
CA ILE A 72 2.98 1.45 -2.01
C ILE A 72 4.00 0.91 -3.00
N ALA A 73 5.29 1.00 -2.66
CA ALA A 73 6.34 0.22 -3.30
C ALA A 73 6.43 -1.13 -2.57
N PRO A 74 6.03 -2.25 -3.20
CA PRO A 74 6.04 -3.55 -2.55
C PRO A 74 7.47 -4.05 -2.35
N TYR A 75 7.70 -4.84 -1.31
CA TYR A 75 8.99 -5.46 -1.05
C TYR A 75 9.49 -6.34 -2.21
N HIS A 76 8.59 -7.11 -2.82
CA HIS A 76 8.92 -8.03 -3.91
C HIS A 76 7.92 -7.85 -5.07
N SER A 77 8.38 -7.23 -6.15
CA SER A 77 7.56 -6.91 -7.32
C SER A 77 6.85 -8.12 -7.91
N CYS A 78 7.54 -9.25 -8.11
CA CYS A 78 6.94 -10.46 -8.69
C CYS A 78 5.77 -10.99 -7.85
N ALA A 79 5.94 -11.05 -6.53
CA ALA A 79 4.94 -11.55 -5.61
C ALA A 79 3.71 -10.64 -5.51
N ALA A 80 3.92 -9.31 -5.54
CA ALA A 80 2.86 -8.32 -5.54
C ALA A 80 2.08 -8.33 -6.85
N THR A 81 2.77 -8.30 -8.01
CA THR A 81 2.15 -8.37 -9.34
C THR A 81 1.28 -9.61 -9.51
N GLN A 82 1.69 -10.76 -8.94
CA GLN A 82 0.92 -12.00 -9.00
C GLN A 82 -0.46 -11.91 -8.31
N GLN A 83 -0.65 -10.97 -7.39
CA GLN A 83 -1.95 -10.76 -6.75
C GLN A 83 -2.96 -10.10 -7.70
N HIS A 84 -2.50 -9.35 -8.70
CA HIS A 84 -3.34 -8.58 -9.61
C HIS A 84 -3.68 -9.35 -10.89
N ARG A 85 -4.85 -9.10 -11.48
CA ARG A 85 -5.21 -9.63 -12.81
C ARG A 85 -4.73 -8.74 -13.94
N VAL A 86 -4.64 -7.44 -13.68
CA VAL A 86 -4.24 -6.41 -14.62
C VAL A 86 -3.28 -5.47 -13.89
N VAL A 87 -2.24 -5.02 -14.57
CA VAL A 87 -1.42 -3.89 -14.12
C VAL A 87 -1.67 -2.69 -15.04
N HIS A 88 -1.78 -1.52 -14.44
CA HIS A 88 -1.96 -0.27 -15.18
C HIS A 88 -0.61 0.41 -15.38
N LEU A 89 -0.30 0.75 -16.62
CA LEU A 89 0.84 1.59 -16.96
C LEU A 89 0.41 3.03 -16.81
N LEU A 90 1.23 3.81 -16.11
CA LEU A 90 0.95 5.21 -15.85
C LEU A 90 1.91 6.08 -16.66
N GLU A 91 1.42 7.22 -17.11
CA GLU A 91 2.26 8.30 -17.62
C GLU A 91 3.12 8.90 -16.49
N ASP A 92 4.05 9.79 -16.85
CA ASP A 92 4.94 10.47 -15.90
C ASP A 92 4.17 11.24 -14.80
N ASP A 93 2.93 11.63 -15.06
CA ASP A 93 2.04 12.30 -14.10
C ASP A 93 1.53 11.38 -12.98
N ARG A 94 1.77 10.06 -13.09
CA ARG A 94 1.33 8.97 -12.20
C ARG A 94 -0.18 8.96 -11.91
N LYS A 95 -0.99 9.51 -12.82
CA LYS A 95 -2.45 9.63 -12.68
C LYS A 95 -3.18 9.16 -13.94
N THR A 96 -2.59 9.42 -15.10
CA THR A 96 -3.14 9.03 -16.39
C THR A 96 -2.70 7.61 -16.71
N ILE A 97 -3.66 6.73 -16.99
CA ILE A 97 -3.40 5.35 -17.41
C ILE A 97 -3.14 5.38 -18.91
N SER A 98 -1.94 4.98 -19.33
CA SER A 98 -1.55 4.92 -20.74
C SER A 98 -1.92 3.58 -21.38
N ASP A 99 -1.82 2.50 -20.61
CA ASP A 99 -2.14 1.15 -21.05
C ASP A 99 -2.49 0.23 -19.85
N SER A 100 -2.99 -0.97 -20.13
CA SER A 100 -3.34 -1.97 -19.14
C SER A 100 -2.97 -3.37 -19.60
N TRP A 101 -2.08 -4.03 -18.86
CA TRP A 101 -1.56 -5.34 -19.21
C TRP A 101 -2.22 -6.43 -18.38
N THR A 102 -2.77 -7.44 -19.04
CA THR A 102 -3.33 -8.61 -18.36
C THR A 102 -2.19 -9.54 -17.92
N ILE A 103 -2.20 -9.93 -16.65
CA ILE A 103 -1.22 -10.85 -16.07
C ILE A 103 -1.65 -12.29 -16.34
N CYS A 104 -0.81 -13.06 -17.02
CA CYS A 104 -0.98 -14.50 -17.19
C CYS A 104 -0.83 -15.20 -15.83
N LYS A 105 -1.72 -16.16 -15.51
CA LYS A 105 -1.72 -16.89 -14.24
C LYS A 105 -1.88 -18.39 -14.47
N GLY A 106 -1.35 -19.17 -13.54
CA GLY A 106 -1.44 -20.63 -13.55
C GLY A 106 -0.18 -21.29 -14.11
N TRP A 107 -0.34 -22.54 -14.53
CA TRP A 107 0.65 -23.38 -15.19
C TRP A 107 0.04 -23.93 -16.48
#